data_AF-A0A842QLH6-F1
#
_entry.id   AF-A0A842QLH6-F1
#
_cell.length_a   1.000
_cell.length_b   1.000
_cell.length_c   1.000
_cell.angle_alpha   90.00
_cell.angle_beta   90.00
_cell.angle_gamma   90.00
#
_symmetry.space_group_name_H-M   'P 1'
#
loop_
_entity.id
_entity.type
_entity.pdbx_description
1 polymer ?
#
loop_
_entity_poly.entity_id
_entity_poly.type
_entity_poly.pdbx_seq_one_letter_code
_entity_poly.pdbx_strand_id
1 'polypeptide(L)'
;MPQRTLDSVPCPACSDNGRVRDIKIDEDVILNAKRTPVIVPAKCENGHSVVLFVDRNFTIRDVEIAGEAVQGDEDEGESSIDKAKKWMADF
;
A
#
# COMPACT_ATOMS: atom_id res chain seq x y z
N MET A 1 6.31 21.31 -3.32
CA MET A 1 6.87 20.21 -4.12
C MET A 1 5.99 20.05 -5.35
N PRO A 2 6.55 19.84 -6.55
CA PRO A 2 5.75 19.59 -7.74
C PRO A 2 4.92 18.32 -7.53
N GLN A 3 3.62 18.41 -7.84
CA GLN A 3 2.68 17.30 -7.71
C GLN A 3 2.16 16.91 -9.09
N ARG A 4 2.06 15.61 -9.30
CA ARG A 4 1.51 15.03 -10.52
C ARG A 4 0.28 14.20 -10.20
N THR A 5 -0.77 14.41 -10.98
CA THR A 5 -1.97 13.56 -10.94
C THR A 5 -1.77 12.39 -11.90
N LEU A 6 -1.98 11.17 -11.42
CA LEU A 6 -1.93 9.96 -12.24
C LEU A 6 -3.31 9.57 -12.76
N ASP A 7 -3.31 8.71 -13.78
CA ASP A 7 -4.52 8.13 -14.35
C ASP A 7 -5.29 7.27 -13.35
N SER A 8 -6.61 7.25 -13.50
CA SER A 8 -7.49 6.46 -12.64
C SER A 8 -7.43 4.97 -12.97
N VAL A 9 -7.21 4.14 -11.97
CA VAL A 9 -7.06 2.68 -12.10
C VAL A 9 -8.20 1.93 -11.42
N PRO A 10 -8.57 0.73 -11.90
CA PRO A 10 -9.58 -0.09 -11.24
C PRO A 10 -9.11 -0.52 -9.84
N CYS A 11 -10.03 -0.58 -8.89
CA CYS A 11 -9.76 -1.08 -7.54
C CYS A 11 -10.01 -2.60 -7.51
N PRO A 12 -9.00 -3.42 -7.16
CA PRO A 12 -9.15 -4.88 -7.11
C PRO A 12 -10.10 -5.38 -6.01
N ALA A 13 -10.39 -4.56 -4.99
CA ALA A 13 -11.33 -4.89 -3.91
C ALA A 13 -12.80 -4.60 -4.25
N CYS A 14 -13.06 -3.77 -5.27
CA CYS A 14 -14.43 -3.39 -5.60
C CYS A 14 -15.08 -4.46 -6.49
N SER A 15 -16.16 -5.07 -5.98
CA SER A 15 -17.01 -5.96 -6.77
C SER A 15 -17.69 -5.24 -7.94
N ASP A 16 -17.99 -3.95 -7.77
CA ASP A 16 -18.73 -3.12 -8.72
C ASP A 16 -17.87 -1.96 -9.23
N ASN A 17 -17.13 -2.15 -10.35
CA ASN A 17 -16.46 -1.11 -11.18
C ASN A 17 -15.74 0.06 -10.45
N GLY A 18 -15.37 -0.10 -9.18
CA GLY A 18 -14.81 0.97 -8.37
C GLY A 18 -13.42 1.35 -8.84
N ARG A 19 -13.09 2.64 -8.78
CA ARG A 19 -11.80 3.15 -9.24
C ARG A 19 -11.06 3.87 -8.11
N VAL A 20 -9.74 3.89 -8.24
CA VAL A 20 -8.86 4.78 -7.51
C VAL A 20 -8.71 6.03 -8.37
N ARG A 21 -9.19 7.17 -7.87
CA ARG A 21 -9.15 8.46 -8.58
C ARG A 21 -8.33 9.47 -7.79
N ASP A 22 -8.03 10.59 -8.44
CA ASP A 22 -7.33 11.73 -7.83
C ASP A 22 -6.01 11.34 -7.15
N ILE A 23 -5.29 10.40 -7.77
CA ILE A 23 -4.00 9.90 -7.30
C ILE A 23 -2.96 11.00 -7.49
N LYS A 24 -2.71 11.77 -6.42
CA LYS A 24 -1.70 12.82 -6.39
C LYS A 24 -0.42 12.29 -5.80
N ILE A 25 0.68 12.49 -6.52
CA ILE A 25 2.00 12.03 -6.10
C ILE A 25 2.96 13.19 -6.16
N ASP A 26 3.76 13.33 -5.09
CA ASP A 26 4.89 14.25 -5.07
C ASP A 26 5.99 13.69 -5.96
N GLU A 27 6.40 14.45 -6.98
CA GLU A 27 7.36 13.97 -7.98
C GLU A 27 8.71 13.60 -7.36
N ASP A 28 9.10 14.32 -6.31
CA ASP A 28 10.33 14.08 -5.57
C ASP A 28 10.39 12.67 -4.95
N VAL A 29 9.25 12.10 -4.55
CA VAL A 29 9.17 10.75 -3.97
C VAL A 29 9.49 9.69 -5.00
N ILE A 30 9.09 9.91 -6.26
CA ILE A 30 9.32 8.96 -7.35
C ILE A 30 10.72 9.13 -7.95
N LEU A 31 11.11 10.37 -8.24
CA LEU A 31 12.38 10.67 -8.91
C LEU A 31 13.60 10.37 -8.04
N ASN A 32 13.50 10.63 -6.73
CA ASN A 32 14.59 10.38 -5.77
C ASN A 32 14.52 8.99 -5.12
N ALA A 33 13.56 8.14 -5.52
CA ALA A 33 13.48 6.78 -4.99
C ALA A 33 14.70 5.94 -5.39
N LYS A 34 15.32 5.32 -4.37
CA LYS A 34 16.43 4.38 -4.55
C LYS A 34 16.02 3.09 -5.26
N ARG A 35 14.75 2.69 -5.17
CA ARG A 35 14.18 1.45 -5.74
C ARG A 35 12.86 1.76 -6.41
N THR A 36 12.60 1.11 -7.55
CA THR A 36 11.37 1.26 -8.33
C THR A 36 10.81 -0.12 -8.72
N PRO A 37 9.48 -0.29 -8.80
CA PRO A 37 8.45 0.73 -8.58
C PRO A 37 8.34 1.19 -7.11
N VAL A 38 7.89 2.42 -6.92
CA VAL A 38 7.57 3.00 -5.62
C VAL A 38 6.17 2.60 -5.21
N ILE A 39 6.04 2.24 -3.94
CA ILE A 39 4.79 1.82 -3.33
C ILE A 39 4.08 3.07 -2.82
N VAL A 40 2.87 3.33 -3.33
CA VAL A 40 2.06 4.49 -2.96
C VAL A 40 0.73 4.00 -2.38
N PRO A 41 0.47 4.22 -1.08
CA PRO A 41 -0.81 3.88 -0.48
C PRO A 41 -1.90 4.83 -0.99
N ALA A 42 -3.05 4.28 -1.35
CA ALA A 42 -4.20 5.04 -1.83
C ALA A 42 -5.50 4.43 -1.31
N LYS A 43 -6.60 5.15 -1.51
CA LYS A 43 -7.95 4.66 -1.25
C LYS A 43 -8.80 4.80 -2.50
N CYS A 44 -9.61 3.80 -2.79
CA CYS A 44 -10.60 3.90 -3.87
C CYS A 44 -11.81 4.75 -3.43
N GLU A 45 -12.68 5.09 -4.38
CA GLU A 45 -13.92 5.83 -4.12
C GLU A 45 -14.84 5.15 -3.08
N ASN A 46 -14.79 3.82 -2.99
CA ASN A 46 -15.57 3.03 -2.02
C ASN A 46 -14.86 2.84 -0.67
N GLY A 47 -13.71 3.50 -0.44
CA GLY A 47 -13.00 3.48 0.83
C GLY A 47 -12.04 2.31 1.06
N HIS A 48 -11.91 1.35 0.13
CA HIS A 48 -10.92 0.27 0.23
C HIS A 48 -9.50 0.81 0.19
N SER A 49 -8.67 0.33 1.11
CA SER A 49 -7.24 0.59 1.13
C SER A 49 -6.55 -0.25 0.05
N VAL A 50 -5.78 0.41 -0.80
CA VAL A 50 -5.03 -0.21 -1.89
C VAL A 50 -3.62 0.32 -1.94
N VAL A 51 -2.76 -0.42 -2.60
CA VAL A 51 -1.37 -0.07 -2.83
C VAL A 51 -1.13 0.03 -4.33
N LEU A 52 -0.58 1.16 -4.76
CA LEU A 52 -0.22 1.42 -6.15
C LEU A 52 1.28 1.25 -6.33
N PHE A 53 1.69 0.58 -7.40
CA PHE A 53 3.08 0.45 -7.79
C PHE A 53 3.38 1.42 -8.93
N VAL A 54 4.10 2.50 -8.63
CA VAL A 54 4.36 3.60 -9.57
C VAL A 54 5.83 3.60 -10.00
N ASP A 55 6.08 3.59 -11.30
CA ASP A 55 7.44 3.64 -11.82
C ASP A 55 7.98 5.07 -12.03
N ARG A 56 9.24 5.17 -12.47
CA ARG A 56 9.89 6.48 -12.72
C ARG A 56 9.24 7.31 -13.81
N ASN A 57 8.45 6.70 -14.68
CA ASN A 57 7.71 7.39 -15.72
C ASN A 57 6.33 7.83 -15.24
N PHE A 58 6.07 7.78 -13.92
CA PHE A 58 4.77 8.11 -13.33
C PHE A 58 3.63 7.22 -13.86
N THR A 59 3.95 5.99 -14.25
CA THR A 59 2.97 5.02 -14.70
C THR A 59 2.65 4.04 -13.58
N ILE A 60 1.36 3.81 -13.33
CA ILE A 60 0.89 2.78 -12.40
C ILE A 60 1.03 1.43 -13.10
N ARG A 61 1.92 0.58 -12.58
CA ARG A 61 2.17 -0.76 -13.13
C ARG A 61 1.21 -1.80 -12.59
N ASP A 62 0.89 -1.68 -11.31
CA ASP A 62 0.04 -2.63 -10.63
C ASP A 62 -0.72 -1.98 -9.47
N VAL A 63 -1.82 -2.60 -9.07
CA VAL A 63 -2.69 -2.20 -7.97
C VAL A 63 -3.05 -3.42 -7.17
N GLU A 64 -2.68 -3.43 -5.90
CA GLU A 64 -3.01 -4.51 -4.98
C GLU A 64 -3.92 -4.01 -3.87
N ILE A 65 -4.76 -4.91 -3.33
CA ILE A 65 -5.49 -4.64 -2.10
C ILE A 65 -4.42 -4.51 -1.01
N ALA A 66 -4.46 -3.41 -0.25
CA ALA A 66 -3.61 -3.32 0.93
C ALA A 66 -4.10 -4.42 1.87
N GLY A 67 -3.36 -5.52 1.95
CA GLY A 67 -3.68 -6.59 2.87
C GLY A 67 -3.87 -5.96 4.24
N GLU A 68 -5.03 -6.17 4.85
CA GLU A 68 -5.15 -5.99 6.29
C GLU A 68 -4.02 -6.85 6.86
N ALA A 69 -3.05 -6.20 7.51
CA ALA A 69 -2.20 -6.92 8.42
C ALA A 69 -3.19 -7.65 9.31
N VAL A 70 -3.26 -8.97 9.17
CA VAL A 70 -4.15 -9.81 9.96
C VAL A 70 -4.12 -9.27 11.38
N GLN A 71 -5.20 -8.65 11.82
CA GLN A 71 -5.57 -8.65 13.23
C GLN A 71 -5.96 -10.09 13.57
N GLY A 72 -5.04 -11.02 13.33
CA GLY A 72 -5.01 -12.34 13.92
C GLY A 72 -4.13 -12.15 15.14
N ASP A 73 -4.79 -11.68 16.20
CA ASP A 73 -4.52 -11.90 17.62
C ASP A 73 -5.22 -10.77 18.37
N GLU A 74 -6.55 -10.85 18.41
CA GLU A 74 -7.30 -10.47 19.62
C GLU A 74 -6.95 -11.46 20.75
N ASP A 75 -5.65 -11.65 21.03
CA ASP A 75 -5.17 -12.24 22.27
C ASP A 75 -4.48 -11.11 23.03
N GLU A 76 -5.13 -10.78 24.14
CA GLU A 76 -4.76 -9.78 25.12
C GLU A 76 -3.26 -9.82 25.46
N GLY A 77 -2.52 -8.76 25.12
CA GLY A 77 -1.43 -8.29 25.99
C GLY A 77 -0.01 -8.84 25.79
N GLU A 78 0.34 -9.52 24.70
CA GLU A 78 1.75 -9.88 24.45
C GLU A 78 2.47 -8.87 23.55
N SER A 79 3.47 -8.19 24.14
CA SER A 79 4.36 -7.26 23.44
C SER A 79 5.10 -7.99 22.31
N SER A 80 5.44 -7.29 21.22
CA SER A 80 6.25 -7.83 20.12
C SER A 80 7.57 -8.47 20.57
N ILE A 81 8.03 -8.13 21.77
CA ILE A 81 9.19 -8.71 22.45
C ILE A 81 8.95 -10.16 22.89
N ASP A 82 7.72 -10.51 23.29
CA ASP A 82 7.37 -11.85 23.78
C ASP A 82 7.25 -12.84 22.62
N LYS A 83 6.73 -12.40 21.47
CA LYS A 83 6.75 -13.19 20.23
C LYS A 83 8.18 -13.50 19.76
N ALA A 84 9.11 -12.55 19.89
CA ALA A 84 10.51 -12.75 19.53
C ALA A 84 11.23 -13.75 20.47
N LYS A 85 10.93 -13.73 21.76
CA LYS A 85 11.47 -14.70 22.73
C LYS A 85 10.98 -16.12 22.45
N LYS A 86 9.70 -16.28 22.07
CA LYS A 86 9.12 -17.59 21.76
C LYS A 86 9.77 -18.24 20.54
N TRP A 87 10.08 -17.45 19.50
CA TRP A 87 10.83 -17.92 18.33
C TRP A 87 12.26 -18.36 18.63
N MET A 88 12.93 -17.71 19.59
CA MET A 88 14.28 -18.09 20.01
C MET A 88 14.31 -19.31 20.93
N ALA A 89 13.18 -19.67 21.54
CA ALA A 89 13.07 -20.82 22.43
C ALA A 89 12.83 -22.16 21.69
N ASP A 90 12.45 -22.11 20.41
CA ASP A 90 12.22 -23.29 19.55
C ASP A 90 13.48 -23.73 18.77
N PHE A 91 14.66 -23.20 19.11
CA PHE A 91 15.97 -23.58 18.55
C PHE A 91 16.87 -24.29 19.55
#